data_AF-A0A7S1Z5I8-F1
#
_entry.id   AF-A0A7S1Z5I8-F1
#
_cell.length_a   1.000
_cell.length_b   1.000
_cell.length_c   1.000
_cell.angle_alpha   90.00
_cell.angle_beta   90.00
_cell.angle_gamma   90.00
#
_symmetry.space_group_name_H-M   'P 1'
#
loop_
_entity.id
_entity.type
_entity.pdbx_description
1 polymer ?
#
loop_
_entity_poly.entity_id
_entity_poly.type
_entity_poly.pdbx_seq_one_letter_code
_entity_poly.pdbx_strand_id
1 'polypeptide(L)'
;QQVRQQLELRFPMLRKTPIVPMSGLTLEGVQDLMPVVFDARDRWSQKISTGLLNRWLEDVLDTKQPPLQSSGIPTKIKYIIQTKGRPPTFLLFCNTDELPLSYIRYLTRNFQETFKMYGMEVRLAVKKSTSENPFLTRNKPMAATGVGGWAGRQKRMIA
;
A
#
# COMPACT_ATOMS: atom_id res chain seq x y z
N GLN A 1 33.44 -14.64 1.08
CA GLN A 1 32.07 -15.22 1.18
C GLN A 1 31.49 -15.18 2.61
N GLN A 2 32.27 -15.45 3.66
CA GLN A 2 31.80 -15.37 5.06
C GLN A 2 31.25 -13.99 5.47
N VAL A 3 31.92 -12.88 5.10
CA VAL A 3 31.47 -11.51 5.45
C VAL A 3 30.07 -11.21 4.90
N ARG A 4 29.76 -11.67 3.68
CA ARG A 4 28.45 -11.48 3.06
C ARG A 4 27.35 -12.22 3.82
N GLN A 5 27.59 -13.47 4.19
CA GLN A 5 26.64 -14.26 5.00
C GLN A 5 26.42 -13.61 6.37
N GLN A 6 27.48 -13.13 7.02
CA GLN A 6 27.39 -12.43 8.30
C GLN A 6 26.57 -11.13 8.20
N LEU A 7 26.74 -10.36 7.12
CA LEU A 7 25.94 -9.17 6.85
C LEU A 7 24.45 -9.51 6.66
N GLU A 8 24.12 -10.53 5.87
CA GLU A 8 22.72 -10.94 5.65
C GLU A 8 22.04 -11.50 6.89
N LEU A 9 22.79 -12.15 7.78
CA LEU A 9 22.32 -12.64 9.08
C LEU A 9 22.08 -11.50 10.06
N ARG A 10 23.03 -10.56 10.18
CA ARG A 10 22.97 -9.43 11.13
C ARG A 10 22.02 -8.32 10.67
N PHE A 11 21.88 -8.13 9.36
CA PHE A 11 21.03 -7.10 8.76
C PHE A 11 19.98 -7.71 7.81
N PRO A 12 18.92 -8.34 8.33
CA PRO A 12 17.87 -8.96 7.51
C PRO A 12 17.19 -7.99 6.53
N MET A 13 17.17 -6.70 6.85
CA MET A 13 16.60 -5.66 5.99
C MET A 13 17.41 -5.42 4.71
N LEU A 14 18.70 -5.76 4.72
CA LEU A 14 19.64 -5.59 3.59
C LEU A 14 19.84 -6.88 2.79
N ARG A 15 18.95 -7.87 2.95
CA ARG A 15 19.03 -9.12 2.19
C ARG A 15 18.94 -8.86 0.70
N LYS A 16 19.77 -9.57 -0.08
CA LYS A 16 19.84 -9.50 -1.55
C LYS A 16 20.19 -8.11 -2.11
N THR A 17 20.70 -7.21 -1.27
CA THR A 17 21.26 -5.92 -1.71
C THR A 17 22.66 -6.15 -2.31
N PRO A 18 23.06 -5.41 -3.36
CA PRO A 18 24.44 -5.45 -3.85
C PRO A 18 25.42 -5.00 -2.75
N ILE A 19 26.54 -5.71 -2.63
CA ILE A 19 27.62 -5.39 -1.68
C ILE A 19 28.87 -5.17 -2.52
N VAL A 20 29.46 -3.98 -2.41
CA VAL A 20 30.69 -3.58 -3.09
C VAL A 20 31.81 -3.52 -2.05
N PRO A 21 32.74 -4.49 -2.02
CA PRO A 21 33.93 -4.38 -1.19
C PRO A 21 34.86 -3.31 -1.81
N MET A 22 35.32 -2.37 -1.00
CA MET A 22 36.24 -1.33 -1.45
C MET A 22 37.21 -0.93 -0.33
N SER A 23 38.35 -0.37 -0.73
CA SER A 23 39.37 0.16 0.17
C SER A 23 39.77 1.56 -0.27
N GLY A 24 39.53 2.55 0.59
CA GLY A 24 39.93 3.94 0.31
C GLY A 24 41.45 4.15 0.32
N LEU A 25 42.21 3.26 0.98
CA LEU A 25 43.66 3.35 1.07
C LEU A 25 44.36 2.81 -0.18
N THR A 26 43.89 1.66 -0.70
CA THR A 26 44.46 1.00 -1.89
C THR A 26 43.76 1.41 -3.17
N LEU A 27 42.69 2.20 -3.08
CA LEU A 27 41.77 2.58 -4.18
C LEU A 27 41.10 1.41 -4.89
N GLU A 28 41.20 0.20 -4.31
CA GLU A 28 40.61 -1.00 -4.86
C GLU A 28 39.07 -0.98 -4.71
N GLY A 29 38.36 -1.33 -5.78
CA GLY A 29 36.89 -1.43 -5.79
C GLY A 29 36.13 -0.09 -5.80
N VAL A 30 36.81 1.05 -5.78
CA VAL A 30 36.17 2.38 -5.76
C VAL A 30 35.40 2.66 -7.07
N GLN A 31 35.97 2.26 -8.19
CA GLN A 31 35.35 2.41 -9.52
C GLN A 31 34.05 1.61 -9.69
N ASP A 32 33.90 0.51 -8.95
CA ASP A 32 32.73 -0.36 -9.00
C ASP A 32 31.53 0.20 -8.21
N LEU A 33 31.77 1.18 -7.32
CA LEU A 33 30.74 1.76 -6.48
C LEU A 33 29.71 2.55 -7.27
N MET A 34 30.16 3.46 -8.13
CA MET A 34 29.25 4.39 -8.84
C MET A 34 28.26 3.69 -9.76
N PRO A 35 28.66 2.70 -10.58
CA PRO A 35 27.71 1.92 -11.39
C PRO A 35 26.62 1.27 -10.53
N VAL A 36 27.00 0.64 -9.41
CA VAL A 36 26.05 -0.01 -8.49
C VAL A 36 25.08 0.99 -7.85
N VAL A 37 25.55 2.20 -7.54
CA VAL A 37 24.71 3.29 -7.02
C VAL A 37 23.69 3.74 -8.06
N PHE A 38 24.09 3.90 -9.33
CA PHE A 38 23.16 4.25 -10.40
C PHE A 38 22.12 3.16 -10.65
N ASP A 39 22.54 1.88 -10.69
CA ASP A 39 21.61 0.75 -10.82
C ASP A 39 20.62 0.67 -9.64
N ALA A 40 21.07 0.96 -8.42
CA ALA A 40 20.20 1.02 -7.26
C ALA A 40 19.21 2.20 -7.35
N ARG A 41 19.66 3.38 -7.80
CA ARG A 41 18.83 4.56 -8.02
C ARG A 41 17.75 4.30 -9.07
N ASP A 42 18.11 3.65 -10.18
CA ASP A 42 17.18 3.41 -11.28
C ASP A 42 16.07 2.45 -10.84
N ARG A 43 16.44 1.36 -10.15
CA ARG A 43 15.47 0.46 -9.50
C ARG A 43 14.61 1.18 -8.47
N TRP A 44 15.22 2.01 -7.61
CA TRP A 44 14.49 2.81 -6.60
C TRP A 44 13.51 3.79 -7.22
N SER A 45 13.70 4.17 -8.48
CA SER A 45 12.85 5.14 -9.15
C SER A 45 11.88 4.57 -10.16
N GLN A 46 11.82 3.24 -10.26
CA GLN A 46 11.01 2.56 -11.24
C GLN A 46 9.52 2.91 -11.06
N LYS A 47 8.88 3.29 -12.17
CA LYS A 47 7.43 3.44 -12.25
C LYS A 47 6.81 2.13 -12.73
N ILE A 48 5.86 1.60 -11.98
CA ILE A 48 5.16 0.36 -12.31
C ILE A 48 3.75 0.72 -12.74
N SER A 49 3.29 0.13 -13.84
CA SER A 49 1.94 0.37 -14.35
C SER A 49 0.89 -0.17 -13.37
N THR A 50 -0.21 0.56 -13.22
CA THR A 50 -1.32 0.16 -12.33
C THR A 50 -1.89 -1.21 -12.70
N GLY A 51 -1.96 -1.53 -14.00
CA GLY A 51 -2.41 -2.85 -14.46
C GLY A 51 -1.45 -3.99 -14.08
N LEU A 52 -0.13 -3.75 -14.02
CA LEU A 52 0.80 -4.77 -13.52
C LEU A 52 0.71 -4.89 -12.00
N LEU A 53 0.57 -3.78 -11.28
CA LEU A 53 0.40 -3.78 -9.83
C LEU A 53 -0.88 -4.51 -9.39
N ASN A 54 -2.00 -4.28 -10.08
CA ASN A 54 -3.26 -4.93 -9.74
C ASN A 54 -3.24 -6.44 -10.02
N ARG A 55 -2.65 -6.88 -11.13
CA ARG A 55 -2.44 -8.32 -11.41
C ARG A 55 -1.59 -8.98 -10.34
N TRP A 56 -0.46 -8.36 -9.99
CA TRP A 56 0.38 -8.83 -8.89
C TRP A 56 -0.40 -8.92 -7.57
N LEU A 57 -1.22 -7.91 -7.28
CA LEU A 57 -2.01 -7.89 -6.06
C LEU A 57 -3.03 -9.04 -6.04
N GLU A 58 -3.71 -9.32 -7.14
CA GLU A 58 -4.64 -10.46 -7.28
C GLU A 58 -3.92 -11.79 -6.98
N ASP A 59 -2.78 -12.04 -7.62
CA ASP A 59 -2.00 -13.27 -7.42
C ASP A 59 -1.59 -13.47 -5.94
N VAL A 60 -1.22 -12.39 -5.26
CA VAL A 60 -0.82 -12.42 -3.85
C VAL A 60 -2.01 -12.64 -2.92
N LEU A 61 -3.15 -12.03 -3.24
CA LEU A 61 -4.38 -12.19 -2.47
C LEU A 61 -4.92 -13.62 -2.55
N ASP A 62 -4.79 -14.27 -3.71
CA ASP A 62 -5.17 -15.67 -3.92
C ASP A 62 -4.30 -16.62 -3.11
N THR A 63 -3.01 -16.30 -2.99
CA THR A 63 -2.07 -17.08 -2.17
C THR A 63 -2.33 -16.90 -0.67
N LYS A 64 -2.58 -15.66 -0.23
CA LYS A 64 -2.81 -15.35 1.19
C LYS A 64 -3.81 -14.22 1.36
N GLN A 65 -5.02 -14.60 1.74
CA GLN A 65 -6.09 -13.66 2.02
C GLN A 65 -5.80 -12.77 3.24
N PRO A 66 -6.28 -11.52 3.25
CA PRO A 66 -6.15 -10.62 4.38
C PRO A 66 -6.97 -11.13 5.58
N PRO A 67 -6.51 -10.87 6.81
CA PRO A 67 -7.26 -11.24 8.00
C PRO A 67 -8.59 -10.47 8.07
N LEU A 68 -9.56 -11.05 8.79
CA LEU A 68 -10.79 -10.37 9.17
C LEU A 68 -10.48 -9.11 9.98
N GLN A 69 -11.34 -8.11 9.85
CA GLN A 69 -11.30 -6.94 10.71
C GLN A 69 -11.63 -7.33 12.15
N SER A 70 -11.23 -6.50 13.12
CA SER A 70 -11.62 -6.69 14.53
C SER A 70 -13.15 -6.72 14.73
N SER A 71 -13.91 -6.12 13.80
CA SER A 71 -15.37 -6.13 13.75
C SER A 71 -15.99 -7.41 13.16
N GLY A 72 -15.17 -8.38 12.71
CA GLY A 72 -15.61 -9.61 12.04
C GLY A 72 -15.95 -9.42 10.55
N ILE A 73 -15.82 -8.21 10.00
CA ILE A 73 -16.08 -7.93 8.59
C ILE A 73 -14.87 -8.41 7.75
N PRO A 74 -15.09 -9.13 6.63
CA PRO A 74 -14.00 -9.50 5.73
C PRO A 74 -13.29 -8.27 5.15
N THR A 75 -11.96 -8.28 5.21
CA THR A 75 -11.14 -7.24 4.59
C THR A 75 -11.10 -7.45 3.08
N LYS A 76 -11.52 -6.43 2.33
CA LYS A 76 -11.50 -6.44 0.86
C LYS A 76 -10.54 -5.37 0.37
N ILE A 77 -9.47 -5.81 -0.27
CA ILE A 77 -8.53 -4.95 -0.99
C ILE A 77 -9.04 -4.86 -2.43
N LYS A 78 -9.23 -3.64 -2.94
CA LYS A 78 -9.82 -3.42 -4.26
C LYS A 78 -8.77 -3.27 -5.35
N TYR A 79 -7.80 -2.39 -5.13
CA TYR A 79 -6.75 -2.08 -6.10
C TYR A 79 -5.60 -1.36 -5.40
N ILE A 80 -4.48 -1.25 -6.11
CA ILE A 80 -3.27 -0.58 -5.67
C ILE A 80 -2.79 0.40 -6.74
N ILE A 81 -2.27 1.55 -6.32
CA ILE A 81 -1.64 2.52 -7.22
C ILE A 81 -0.29 2.95 -6.67
N GLN A 82 0.62 3.36 -7.57
CA GLN A 82 1.84 4.07 -7.19
C GLN A 82 1.55 5.58 -7.14
N THR A 83 1.70 6.20 -5.97
CA THR A 83 1.43 7.63 -5.76
C THR A 83 2.69 8.48 -5.94
N LYS A 84 3.83 7.99 -5.48
CA LYS A 84 5.13 8.67 -5.59
C LYS A 84 6.18 7.70 -6.10
N GLY A 85 7.10 8.22 -6.92
CA GLY A 85 8.21 7.45 -7.47
C GLY A 85 9.42 7.35 -6.54
N ARG A 86 9.68 8.36 -5.69
CA ARG A 86 10.89 8.45 -4.85
C ARG A 86 10.54 9.03 -3.46
N PRO A 87 10.58 8.24 -2.38
CA PRO A 87 10.64 6.77 -2.37
C PRO A 87 9.39 6.15 -3.02
N PRO A 88 9.49 4.95 -3.62
CA PRO A 88 8.35 4.21 -4.14
C PRO A 88 7.26 4.10 -3.07
N THR A 89 6.16 4.82 -3.32
CA THR A 89 5.04 4.88 -2.40
C THR A 89 3.80 4.35 -3.11
N PHE A 90 3.19 3.35 -2.51
CA PHE A 90 2.01 2.68 -2.99
C PHE A 90 0.85 2.94 -2.06
N LEU A 91 -0.33 3.10 -2.64
CA LEU A 91 -1.59 3.30 -1.93
C LEU A 91 -2.51 2.13 -2.25
N LEU A 92 -2.85 1.36 -1.23
CA LEU A 92 -3.82 0.28 -1.27
C LEU A 92 -5.19 0.82 -0.90
N PHE A 93 -6.16 0.56 -1.76
CA PHE A 93 -7.54 0.92 -1.51
C PHE A 93 -8.28 -0.29 -0.94
N CYS A 94 -8.73 -0.18 0.30
CA CYS A 94 -9.40 -1.24 1.04
C CYS A 94 -10.78 -0.80 1.53
N ASN A 95 -11.60 -1.71 2.05
CA ASN A 95 -12.83 -1.35 2.76
C ASN A 95 -12.58 -0.87 4.21
N THR A 96 -11.37 -1.07 4.73
CA THR A 96 -10.90 -0.65 6.04
C THR A 96 -9.90 0.51 5.91
N ASP A 97 -9.77 1.30 6.97
CA ASP A 97 -8.80 2.39 7.06
C ASP A 97 -7.37 1.86 7.27
N GLU A 98 -7.24 0.71 7.95
CA GLU A 98 -5.95 0.11 8.29
C GLU A 98 -5.93 -1.41 8.09
N LEU A 99 -4.75 -1.93 7.76
CA LEU A 99 -4.45 -3.36 7.71
C LEU A 99 -3.48 -3.72 8.86
N PRO A 100 -3.55 -4.94 9.43
CA PRO A 100 -2.58 -5.37 10.41
C PRO A 100 -1.16 -5.27 9.88
N LEU A 101 -0.24 -4.79 10.73
CA LEU A 101 1.15 -4.55 10.36
C LEU A 101 1.85 -5.82 9.81
N SER A 102 1.49 -6.99 10.32
CA SER A 102 1.99 -8.27 9.83
C SER A 102 1.62 -8.54 8.37
N TYR A 103 0.42 -8.15 7.95
CA TYR A 103 -0.06 -8.31 6.58
C TYR A 103 0.58 -7.26 5.66
N ILE A 104 0.73 -6.02 6.11
CA ILE A 104 1.49 -4.98 5.41
C ILE A 104 2.92 -5.47 5.14
N ARG A 105 3.62 -5.99 6.16
CA ARG A 105 4.98 -6.54 6.00
C ARG A 105 5.03 -7.71 5.02
N TYR A 106 4.01 -8.57 5.01
CA TYR A 106 3.91 -9.65 4.04
C TYR A 106 3.79 -9.12 2.60
N LEU A 107 2.87 -8.18 2.35
CA LEU A 107 2.69 -7.54 1.05
C LEU A 107 3.97 -6.84 0.59
N THR A 108 4.57 -6.02 1.48
CA THR A 108 5.83 -5.31 1.19
C THR A 108 6.95 -6.28 0.84
N ARG A 109 7.09 -7.38 1.59
CA ARG A 109 8.12 -8.38 1.29
C ARG A 109 7.88 -9.03 -0.06
N ASN A 110 6.68 -9.57 -0.30
CA ASN A 110 6.32 -10.20 -1.57
C ASN A 110 6.56 -9.25 -2.75
N PHE A 111 6.15 -7.99 -2.60
CA PHE A 111 6.38 -6.93 -3.58
C PHE A 111 7.87 -6.75 -3.91
N GLN A 112 8.72 -6.65 -2.87
CA GLN A 112 10.17 -6.54 -3.05
C GLN A 112 10.75 -7.78 -3.77
N GLU A 113 10.19 -8.97 -3.54
CA GLU A 113 10.61 -10.20 -4.22
C GLU A 113 10.25 -10.18 -5.71
N THR A 114 9.00 -9.84 -6.04
CA THR A 114 8.48 -9.82 -7.40
C THR A 114 9.13 -8.73 -8.26
N PHE A 115 9.27 -7.52 -7.73
CA PHE A 115 9.80 -6.37 -8.46
C PHE A 115 11.30 -6.14 -8.26
N LYS A 116 12.02 -7.10 -7.65
CA LYS A 116 13.47 -7.03 -7.40
C LYS A 116 13.90 -5.77 -6.64
N MET A 117 13.06 -5.30 -5.71
CA MET A 117 13.28 -4.09 -4.91
C MET A 117 13.89 -4.37 -3.52
N TYR A 118 14.62 -5.47 -3.39
CA TYR A 118 15.32 -5.84 -2.16
C TYR A 118 16.31 -4.77 -1.71
N GLY A 119 16.36 -4.54 -0.39
CA GLY A 119 17.22 -3.53 0.23
C GLY A 119 16.73 -2.10 0.11
N MET A 120 15.60 -1.86 -0.56
CA MET A 120 15.04 -0.52 -0.76
C MET A 120 13.76 -0.34 0.04
N GLU A 121 13.56 0.87 0.56
CA GLU A 121 12.33 1.21 1.27
C GLU A 121 11.15 1.27 0.29
N VAL A 122 10.16 0.40 0.50
CA VAL A 122 8.88 0.41 -0.21
C VAL A 122 7.81 0.86 0.77
N ARG A 123 7.21 2.02 0.52
CA ARG A 123 6.16 2.58 1.38
C ARG A 123 4.81 2.11 0.90
N LEU A 124 4.06 1.46 1.79
CA LEU A 124 2.74 0.91 1.50
C LEU A 124 1.75 1.55 2.47
N ALA A 125 0.92 2.46 1.97
CA ALA A 125 -0.12 3.12 2.74
C ALA A 125 -1.48 2.48 2.42
N VAL A 126 -2.34 2.38 3.43
CA VAL A 126 -3.72 1.91 3.28
C VAL A 126 -4.64 3.12 3.29
N LYS A 127 -5.63 3.12 2.40
CA LYS A 127 -6.70 4.10 2.39
C LYS A 127 -8.02 3.39 2.20
N LYS A 128 -9.00 3.78 3.00
CA LYS A 128 -10.37 3.33 2.77
C LYS A 128 -10.89 3.89 1.46
N SER A 129 -11.29 2.97 0.59
CA SER A 129 -12.07 3.29 -0.59
C SER A 129 -13.41 3.79 -0.11
N THR A 130 -13.64 5.10 -0.26
CA THR A 130 -14.88 5.79 0.10
C THR A 130 -16.09 4.96 -0.36
N SER A 131 -16.80 4.38 0.62
CA SER A 131 -18.08 3.71 0.40
C SER A 131 -19.25 4.69 0.55
N GLU A 132 -19.00 5.95 0.88
CA GLU A 132 -20.01 6.99 0.73
C GLU A 132 -20.22 7.22 -0.75
N ASN A 133 -21.17 6.47 -1.29
CA ASN A 133 -21.80 6.78 -2.55
C ASN A 133 -22.34 8.22 -2.44
N PRO A 134 -21.82 9.20 -3.21
CA PRO A 134 -22.23 10.60 -3.13
C PRO A 134 -23.73 10.80 -3.40
N PHE A 135 -24.39 9.80 -3.99
CA PHE A 135 -25.81 9.81 -4.32
C PHE A 135 -26.71 9.30 -3.18
N LEU A 136 -26.18 8.75 -2.08
CA LEU A 136 -26.99 8.34 -0.92
C LEU A 136 -27.62 9.54 -0.20
N THR A 137 -27.04 10.73 -0.33
CA THR A 137 -27.58 11.98 0.24
C THR A 137 -28.82 12.49 -0.48
N ARG A 138 -29.18 11.92 -1.65
CA ARG A 138 -30.35 12.35 -2.44
C ARG A 138 -31.69 11.73 -1.98
N ASN A 139 -31.63 10.69 -1.13
CA ASN A 139 -32.82 9.99 -0.61
C ASN A 139 -33.07 10.26 0.89
N LYS A 140 -32.69 11.43 1.40
CA LYS A 140 -33.47 11.95 2.53
C LYS A 140 -34.82 12.36 1.93
N PRO A 141 -35.97 11.77 2.30
CA PRO A 141 -37.22 12.48 2.05
C PRO A 141 -37.00 13.86 2.66
N MET A 142 -37.18 14.92 1.89
CA MET A 142 -37.19 16.26 2.47
C MET A 142 -38.09 16.14 3.69
N ALA A 143 -37.54 16.39 4.89
CA ALA A 143 -38.38 16.56 6.06
C ALA A 143 -39.47 17.51 5.58
N ALA A 144 -40.73 17.08 5.69
CA ALA A 144 -41.87 17.85 5.25
C ALA A 144 -42.01 19.05 6.20
N THR A 145 -41.06 19.97 6.13
CA THR A 145 -41.02 21.28 6.77
C THR A 145 -41.77 22.27 5.87
N GLY A 146 -42.80 21.78 5.19
CA GLY A 146 -43.81 22.56 4.50
C GLY A 146 -45.12 22.36 5.24
N VAL A 147 -45.87 23.45 5.37
CA VAL A 147 -47.12 23.64 6.14
C VAL A 147 -48.27 22.67 5.74
N GLY A 148 -48.02 21.68 4.86
CA GLY A 148 -48.97 20.68 4.37
C GLY A 148 -48.75 19.22 4.86
N GLY A 149 -47.75 18.97 5.71
CA GLY A 149 -47.48 17.63 6.26
C GLY A 149 -48.63 17.08 7.12
N TRP A 150 -48.75 15.74 7.23
CA TRP A 150 -49.80 15.04 8.00
C TRP A 150 -49.94 15.56 9.45
N ALA A 151 -48.82 15.91 10.09
CA ALA A 151 -48.77 16.55 11.41
C ALA A 151 -49.45 17.95 11.47
N GLY A 152 -49.40 18.71 10.38
CA GLY A 152 -50.11 20.01 10.27
C GLY A 152 -51.61 19.84 10.05
N ARG A 153 -52.04 18.75 9.41
CA ARG A 153 -53.47 18.40 9.25
C ARG A 153 -54.10 17.93 10.57
N GLN A 154 -53.38 17.16 11.40
CA GLN A 154 -53.88 16.77 12.72
C GLN A 154 -54.10 17.97 13.65
N LYS A 155 -53.20 18.96 13.64
CA LYS A 155 -53.38 20.20 14.42
C LYS A 155 -54.60 21.03 14.02
N ARG A 156 -55.13 20.86 12.80
CA ARG A 156 -56.36 21.53 12.33
C ARG A 156 -57.66 20.82 12.70
N MET A 157 -57.63 19.53 13.01
CA MET A 157 -58.83 18.78 13.39
C MET A 157 -59.17 18.89 14.89
N ILE A 158 -58.26 19.43 15.69
CA ILE A 158 -58.39 19.53 17.15
C ILE A 158 -58.68 20.98 17.60
N ALA A 159 -58.66 21.95 16.66
CA ALA A 159 -58.95 23.36 16.91
C ALA A 159 -60.38 23.72 16.51
#